data_AF-A0A6B3F3G5-F1
#
_entry.id   AF-A0A6B3F3G5-F1
#
_cell.length_a   1.000
_cell.length_b   1.000
_cell.length_c   1.000
_cell.angle_alpha   90.00
_cell.angle_beta   90.00
_cell.angle_gamma   90.00
#
_symmetry.space_group_name_H-M   'P 1'
#
loop_
_entity.id
_entity.type
_entity.pdbx_description
1 polymer ?
#
loop_
_entity_poly.entity_id
_entity_poly.type
_entity_poly.pdbx_seq_one_letter_code
_entity_poly.pdbx_strand_id
1 'polypeptide(L)'
;WGNDDRATRTNNAVKLFEKEHPGITVRTSNADFGSYLTKLATQAAGGGVPDVVQLDYRQISQYAAGDALARLDEPIDAGTIRTDEMADSFL
;
A
#
# COMPACT_ATOMS: atom_id res chain seq x y z
N TRP A 1 7.11 -4.87 2.90
CA TRP A 1 8.23 -5.76 3.26
C TRP A 1 8.36 -6.91 2.25
N GLY A 2 9.50 -7.61 2.22
CA GLY A 2 9.70 -8.81 1.41
C GLY A 2 11.16 -9.16 1.18
N ASN A 3 11.39 -10.20 0.36
CA ASN A 3 12.69 -10.54 -0.20
C ASN A 3 12.90 -9.87 -1.58
N ASP A 4 14.09 -10.06 -2.16
CA ASP A 4 14.48 -9.47 -3.45
C ASP A 4 13.58 -9.91 -4.61
N ASP A 5 13.12 -11.16 -4.61
CA ASP A 5 12.19 -11.68 -5.62
C ASP A 5 10.87 -10.90 -5.62
N ARG A 6 10.30 -10.67 -4.43
CA ARG A 6 9.09 -9.85 -4.29
C ARG A 6 9.36 -8.41 -4.72
N ALA A 7 10.47 -7.83 -4.27
CA ALA A 7 10.85 -6.47 -4.64
C ALA A 7 10.97 -6.30 -6.16
N THR A 8 11.57 -7.28 -6.84
CA THR A 8 11.70 -7.30 -8.30
C THR A 8 10.34 -7.34 -9.00
N ARG A 9 9.42 -8.20 -8.54
CA ARG A 9 8.06 -8.27 -9.09
C ARG A 9 7.29 -6.96 -8.88
N THR A 10 7.35 -6.38 -7.68
CA THR A 10 6.72 -5.08 -7.39
C THR A 10 7.28 -3.98 -8.27
N ASN A 11 8.61 -3.90 -8.45
CA ASN A 11 9.24 -2.89 -9.30
C ASN A 11 8.85 -3.05 -10.78
N ASN A 12 8.66 -4.28 -11.26
CA ASN A 12 8.17 -4.52 -12.63
C ASN A 12 6.71 -4.07 -12.79
N ALA A 13 5.84 -4.31 -11.81
CA ALA A 13 4.47 -3.80 -11.82
C ALA A 13 4.43 -2.26 -11.80
N VAL A 14 5.28 -1.64 -10.98
CA VAL A 14 5.44 -0.17 -10.95
C VAL A 14 5.86 0.39 -12.30
N LYS A 15 6.83 -0.23 -12.98
CA LYS A 15 7.25 0.20 -14.33
C LYS A 15 6.12 0.13 -15.35
N LEU A 16 5.26 -0.89 -15.27
CA LEU A 16 4.09 -1.00 -16.14
C LEU A 16 3.08 0.11 -15.83
N PHE A 17 2.82 0.38 -14.56
CA PHE A 17 1.97 1.48 -14.12
C PHE A 17 2.50 2.85 -14.62
N GLU A 18 3.77 3.17 -14.42
CA GLU A 18 4.36 4.43 -14.89
C GLU A 18 4.32 4.58 -16.42
N LYS A 19 4.37 3.46 -17.16
CA LYS A 19 4.22 3.46 -18.62
C LYS A 19 2.78 3.81 -19.05
N GLU A 20 1.79 3.33 -18.32
CA GLU A 20 0.36 3.60 -18.59
C GLU A 20 -0.08 4.98 -18.08
N HIS A 21 0.62 5.53 -17.08
CA HIS A 21 0.30 6.81 -16.45
C HIS A 21 1.46 7.82 -16.60
N PRO A 22 1.65 8.39 -17.80
CA PRO A 22 2.74 9.35 -18.02
C PRO A 22 2.56 10.58 -17.12
N GLY A 23 3.63 10.94 -16.41
CA GLY A 23 3.64 12.05 -15.44
C GLY A 23 3.54 11.61 -13.97
N ILE A 24 3.29 10.33 -13.70
CA ILE A 24 3.40 9.76 -12.37
C ILE A 24 4.76 9.06 -12.21
N THR A 25 5.46 9.38 -11.12
CA THR A 25 6.70 8.72 -10.72
C THR A 25 6.50 8.06 -9.37
N VAL A 26 6.72 6.75 -9.28
CA VAL A 26 6.55 5.96 -8.08
C VAL A 26 7.91 5.66 -7.45
N ARG A 27 8.06 6.01 -6.18
CA ARG A 27 9.28 5.72 -5.41
C ARG A 27 9.04 4.52 -4.50
N THR A 28 9.69 3.40 -4.81
CA THR A 28 9.55 2.18 -4.00
C THR A 28 10.57 2.12 -2.87
N SER A 29 10.18 1.53 -1.75
CA SER A 29 11.08 1.17 -0.66
C SER A 29 10.69 -0.21 -0.13
N ASN A 30 11.69 -1.10 -0.05
CA ASN A 30 11.53 -2.42 0.53
C ASN A 30 12.54 -2.64 1.66
N ALA A 31 12.20 -3.57 2.54
CA ALA A 31 13.04 -4.06 3.62
C ALA A 31 12.49 -5.42 4.07
N ASP A 32 13.27 -6.16 4.87
CA ASP A 32 12.75 -7.30 5.61
C ASP A 32 11.60 -6.88 6.54
N PHE A 33 10.86 -7.85 7.07
CA PHE A 33 9.65 -7.57 7.84
C PHE A 33 9.92 -6.66 9.05
N GLY A 34 10.92 -6.98 9.87
CA GLY A 34 11.21 -6.22 11.10
C GLY A 34 11.64 -4.79 10.80
N SER A 35 12.60 -4.62 9.88
CA SER A 35 13.08 -3.30 9.48
C SER A 35 11.98 -2.47 8.82
N TYR A 36 11.10 -3.10 8.02
CA TYR A 36 9.96 -2.43 7.39
C TYR A 36 8.99 -1.87 8.42
N LEU A 37 8.67 -2.63 9.48
CA LEU A 37 7.76 -2.17 10.53
C LEU A 37 8.35 -1.04 11.35
N THR A 38 9.61 -1.16 11.75
CA THR A 38 10.30 -0.08 12.46
C THR A 38 10.33 1.20 11.63
N LYS A 39 10.63 1.09 10.33
CA LYS A 39 10.63 2.24 9.42
C LYS A 39 9.24 2.88 9.32
N LEU A 40 8.19 2.07 9.12
CA LEU A 40 6.83 2.57 8.98
C LEU A 40 6.33 3.25 10.27
N ALA A 41 6.63 2.68 11.44
CA ALA A 41 6.27 3.28 12.73
C ALA A 41 6.96 4.65 12.92
N THR A 42 8.25 4.76 12.59
CA THR A 42 8.99 6.04 12.63
C THR A 42 8.40 7.06 11.66
N GLN A 43 8.03 6.63 10.44
CA GLN A 43 7.39 7.49 9.46
C GLN A 43 6.01 7.97 9.93
N ALA A 44 5.21 7.11 10.53
CA ALA A 44 3.91 7.45 11.10
C ALA A 44 4.03 8.47 12.23
N ALA A 45 4.97 8.27 13.16
CA ALA A 45 5.22 9.22 14.24
C ALA A 45 5.75 10.58 13.74
N GLY A 46 6.49 10.59 12.62
CA GLY A 46 7.06 11.80 12.02
C GLY A 46 6.16 12.49 10.98
N GLY A 47 4.96 11.98 10.70
CA GLY A 47 4.06 12.52 9.67
C GLY A 47 4.52 12.27 8.22
N GLY A 48 5.48 11.37 8.00
CA GLY A 48 6.08 11.06 6.70
C GLY A 48 5.67 9.69 6.16
N VAL A 49 4.41 9.29 6.38
CA VAL A 49 3.90 8.00 5.87
C VAL A 49 3.88 7.97 4.34
N PRO A 50 4.11 6.79 3.71
CA PRO A 50 3.95 6.64 2.28
C PRO A 50 2.48 6.80 1.85
N ASP A 51 2.27 7.23 0.61
CA ASP A 51 0.92 7.31 0.01
C ASP A 51 0.26 5.92 -0.11
N VAL A 52 1.06 4.89 -0.35
CA VAL A 52 0.63 3.48 -0.43
C VAL A 52 1.51 2.62 0.47
N VAL A 53 0.89 1.90 1.40
CA VAL A 53 1.57 1.06 2.38
C VAL A 53 1.16 -0.41 2.24
N GLN A 54 2.10 -1.30 2.53
CA GLN A 54 1.82 -2.73 2.60
C GLN A 54 1.71 -3.13 4.07
N LEU A 55 0.53 -3.58 4.48
CA LEU A 55 0.24 -3.98 5.86
C LEU A 55 -0.10 -5.46 5.95
N ASP A 56 0.19 -6.07 7.11
CA ASP A 56 -0.39 -7.35 7.51
C ASP A 56 -1.74 -7.13 8.20
N TYR A 57 -2.59 -8.15 8.21
CA TYR A 57 -3.94 -8.07 8.78
C TYR A 57 -3.95 -7.55 10.23
N ARG A 58 -2.95 -7.92 11.04
CA ARG A 58 -2.82 -7.46 12.44
C ARG A 58 -2.56 -5.96 12.56
N GLN A 59 -2.03 -5.35 11.51
CA GLN A 59 -1.58 -3.98 11.49
C GLN A 59 -2.64 -3.04 10.97
N ILE A 60 -3.52 -3.52 10.09
CA ILE A 60 -4.63 -2.73 9.55
C ILE A 60 -5.45 -2.12 10.70
N SER A 61 -5.86 -2.93 11.68
CA SER A 61 -6.64 -2.45 12.84
C SER A 61 -5.87 -1.41 13.67
N GLN A 62 -4.57 -1.61 13.88
CA GLN A 62 -3.71 -0.69 14.62
C GLN A 62 -3.59 0.67 13.92
N TYR A 63 -3.30 0.69 12.61
CA TYR A 63 -3.12 1.93 11.85
C TYR A 63 -4.46 2.62 11.57
N ALA A 64 -5.56 1.87 11.39
CA ALA A 64 -6.90 2.43 11.27
C ALA A 64 -7.36 3.12 12.57
N ALA A 65 -7.09 2.53 13.74
CA ALA A 65 -7.43 3.14 15.03
C ALA A 65 -6.67 4.45 15.29
N GLY A 66 -5.51 4.63 14.66
CA GLY A 66 -4.70 5.85 14.72
C GLY A 66 -5.02 6.89 13.63
N ASP A 67 -6.11 6.70 12.86
CA ASP A 67 -6.51 7.55 11.73
C ASP A 67 -5.40 7.72 10.66
N ALA A 68 -4.51 6.74 10.57
CA ALA A 68 -3.36 6.77 9.67
C ALA A 68 -3.66 6.14 8.29
N LEU A 69 -4.88 5.63 8.08
CA LEU A 69 -5.31 4.99 6.84
C LEU A 69 -6.52 5.71 6.25
N ALA A 70 -6.43 6.06 4.98
CA ALA A 70 -7.57 6.55 4.23
C ALA A 70 -8.67 5.47 4.14
N ARG A 71 -9.93 5.88 4.30
CA ARG A 71 -11.08 5.02 4.04
C ARG A 71 -11.19 4.74 2.54
N LEU A 72 -11.50 3.50 2.19
CA LEU A 72 -11.63 3.07 0.79
C LEU A 72 -13.08 2.94 0.33
N ASP A 73 -14.07 3.14 1.21
CA ASP A 73 -15.49 3.03 0.86
C ASP A 73 -15.87 4.02 -0.26
N GLU A 74 -15.49 5.28 -0.13
CA GLU A 74 -15.77 6.32 -1.13
C GLU A 74 -15.17 6.01 -2.51
N PRO A 75 -13.87 5.67 -2.66
CA PRO A 75 -13.33 5.31 -3.98
C PRO A 75 -13.90 4.00 -4.54
N ILE A 76 -14.40 3.08 -3.70
CA ILE A 76 -15.13 1.89 -4.15
C ILE A 76 -16.50 2.29 -4.69
N ASP A 77 -17.28 3.05 -3.93
CA ASP A 77 -18.62 3.52 -4.32
C ASP A 77 -18.58 4.37 -5.61
N ALA A 78 -17.51 5.16 -5.78
CA ALA A 78 -17.27 5.95 -6.98
C ALA A 78 -16.77 5.13 -8.19
N GLY A 79 -16.50 3.83 -8.03
CA GLY A 79 -15.96 2.96 -9.07
C GLY A 79 -14.50 3.21 -9.43
N THR A 80 -13.77 3.98 -8.61
CA THR A 80 -12.33 4.19 -8.78
C THR A 80 -11.56 2.92 -8.45
N ILE A 81 -11.97 2.22 -7.38
CA ILE A 81 -11.54 0.87 -7.05
C ILE A 81 -12.68 -0.07 -7.45
N ARG A 82 -12.48 -0.82 -8.54
CA ARG A 82 -13.47 -1.78 -9.04
C ARG A 82 -13.41 -3.09 -8.25
N THR A 83 -14.56 -3.55 -7.78
CA THR A 83 -14.72 -4.77 -6.97
C THR A 83 -15.75 -5.73 -7.55
N ASP A 84 -16.29 -5.47 -8.74
CA ASP A 84 -17.33 -6.25 -9.42
C ASP A 84 -16.90 -7.67 -9.79
N GLU A 85 -15.59 -7.93 -9.86
CA GLU A 85 -15.01 -9.26 -10.08
C GLU A 85 -14.55 -9.96 -8.77
N MET A 86 -14.76 -9.34 -7.61
CA MET A 86 -14.45 -9.93 -6.30
C MET A 86 -15.66 -10.70 -5.76
N ALA A 87 -15.42 -11.82 -5.08
CA ALA A 87 -16.51 -12.52 -4.41
C ALA A 87 -17.00 -11.69 -3.20
N ASP A 88 -18.33 -11.58 -3.04
CA ASP A 88 -18.98 -10.83 -1.96
C ASP A 88 -18.47 -11.19 -0.56
N SER A 89 -17.95 -12.40 -0.36
CA SER A 89 -17.35 -12.81 0.92
C SER A 89 -16.07 -12.04 1.31
N PHE A 90 -15.49 -11.28 0.39
CA PHE A 90 -14.31 -10.44 0.60
C PHE A 90 -14.62 -8.95 0.69
N LEU A 91 -15.89 -8.55 0.52
CA LEU A 91 -16.39 -7.18 0.61
C LEU A 91 -17.16 -7.00 1.92
#